data_AF-A0A1A8FGD5-F1
#
_entry.id   AF-A0A1A8FGD5-F1
#
_cell.length_a   1.000
_cell.length_b   1.000
_cell.length_c   1.000
_cell.angle_alpha   90.00
_cell.angle_beta   90.00
_cell.angle_gamma   90.00
#
_symmetry.space_group_name_H-M   'P 1'
#
loop_
_entity.id
_entity.type
_entity.pdbx_description
1 polymer ?
#
loop_
_entity_poly.entity_id
_entity_poly.type
_entity_poly.pdbx_seq_one_letter_code
_entity_poly.pdbx_strand_id
1 'polypeptide(L)'
;DDIRRILDSGFFCCLNSTGTCEIHAWCPVEHSKKPTEPLLSESENFTIYIKNFIRFPKFEFSKSNVLETSDESYLKTCSYDKEDHPYCPIFRLGDLVSSTGHDYQDMAAKGGTIGVLIQWICDLDKDSSKCNPQYSFTRLDMNLNNTVTSGYNFRYARYYKDEKGETYRTLYKVYGIRFDIMINGQAGKFNIIPTIIAIGSGVALIGVGAFACDMILLYMMNTSSYYRERKFEITFASLN
;
A
#
# COMPACT_ATOMS: atom_id res chain seq x y z
N ASP A 1 -25.64 -26.38 2.32
CA ASP A 1 -25.68 -27.85 2.37
C ASP A 1 -26.06 -28.55 1.06
N ASP A 2 -26.62 -27.88 0.04
CA ASP A 2 -26.95 -28.53 -1.25
C ASP A 2 -25.84 -28.57 -2.32
N ILE A 3 -24.71 -27.88 -2.14
CA ILE A 3 -23.63 -27.85 -3.16
C ILE A 3 -22.66 -29.03 -3.01
N ARG A 4 -22.64 -29.71 -1.86
CA ARG A 4 -21.73 -30.85 -1.60
C ARG A 4 -22.28 -32.21 -2.02
N ARG A 5 -23.55 -32.34 -2.41
CA ARG A 5 -24.18 -33.64 -2.74
C ARG A 5 -24.12 -34.06 -4.22
N ILE A 6 -23.64 -33.20 -5.12
CA ILE A 6 -23.75 -33.45 -6.58
C ILE A 6 -22.54 -34.21 -7.17
N LEU A 7 -21.43 -34.36 -6.42
CA LEU A 7 -20.23 -35.05 -6.90
C LEU A 7 -20.14 -36.55 -6.54
N ASP A 8 -21.09 -37.09 -5.76
CA ASP A 8 -21.01 -38.46 -5.24
C ASP A 8 -21.79 -39.52 -6.06
N SER A 9 -22.53 -39.13 -7.10
CA SER A 9 -23.21 -40.08 -7.99
C SER A 9 -22.28 -40.49 -9.14
N GLY A 10 -21.48 -41.53 -8.91
CA GLY A 10 -20.46 -42.10 -9.79
C GLY A 10 -20.94 -42.71 -11.13
N PHE A 11 -21.72 -41.96 -11.92
CA PHE A 11 -21.97 -42.25 -13.33
C PHE A 11 -21.23 -41.22 -14.18
N PHE A 12 -19.99 -41.54 -14.56
CA PHE A 12 -19.27 -40.78 -15.57
C PHE A 12 -19.54 -41.41 -16.94
N CYS A 13 -20.51 -40.87 -17.69
CA CYS A 13 -20.63 -41.17 -19.11
C CYS A 13 -19.56 -40.36 -19.85
N CYS A 14 -18.64 -41.05 -20.52
CA CYS A 14 -17.71 -40.41 -21.44
C CYS A 14 -18.44 -40.11 -22.75
N LEU A 15 -18.44 -38.85 -23.18
CA LEU A 15 -18.83 -38.49 -24.54
C LEU A 15 -17.75 -39.03 -25.50
N ASN A 16 -18.03 -40.15 -26.17
CA ASN A 16 -17.10 -40.90 -27.02
C ASN A 16 -16.48 -40.10 -28.19
N SER A 17 -17.03 -38.93 -28.54
CA SER A 17 -16.52 -38.07 -29.62
C SER A 17 -15.43 -37.08 -29.18
N THR A 18 -15.36 -36.72 -27.89
CA THR A 18 -14.42 -35.70 -27.35
C THR A 18 -13.61 -36.19 -26.14
N GLY A 19 -13.93 -37.35 -25.57
CA GLY A 19 -13.21 -37.91 -24.42
C GLY A 19 -13.45 -37.15 -23.10
N THR A 20 -14.57 -36.44 -22.97
CA THR A 20 -14.90 -35.61 -21.80
C THR A 20 -15.92 -36.30 -20.88
N CYS A 21 -15.80 -36.09 -19.57
CA CYS A 21 -16.73 -36.58 -18.57
C CYS A 21 -18.04 -35.75 -18.52
N GLU A 22 -19.18 -36.42 -18.47
CA GLU A 22 -20.47 -35.78 -18.17
C GLU A 22 -20.52 -35.27 -16.71
N ILE A 23 -21.06 -34.06 -16.52
CA ILE A 23 -21.20 -33.42 -15.20
C ILE A 23 -22.59 -32.79 -15.05
N HIS A 24 -23.14 -32.83 -13.83
CA HIS A 24 -24.36 -32.10 -13.50
C HIS A 24 -24.04 -30.67 -13.06
N ALA A 25 -24.12 -29.73 -14.00
CA ALA A 25 -23.77 -28.32 -13.80
C ALA A 25 -24.66 -27.39 -14.66
N TRP A 26 -24.38 -26.09 -14.59
CA TRP A 26 -25.00 -25.14 -15.52
C TRP A 26 -24.47 -25.37 -16.94
N CYS A 27 -25.38 -25.67 -17.86
CA CYS A 27 -25.07 -25.95 -19.26
C CYS A 27 -25.46 -24.77 -20.18
N PRO A 28 -24.65 -24.47 -21.21
CA PRO A 28 -23.36 -25.08 -21.55
C PRO A 28 -22.22 -24.66 -20.60
N VAL A 29 -21.20 -25.52 -20.45
CA VAL A 29 -20.04 -25.27 -19.59
C VAL A 29 -19.13 -24.18 -20.18
N GLU A 30 -18.55 -23.36 -19.32
CA GLU A 30 -17.58 -22.32 -19.70
C GLU A 30 -16.39 -22.93 -20.47
N HIS A 31 -16.07 -22.36 -21.62
CA HIS A 31 -14.85 -22.71 -22.36
C HIS A 31 -13.66 -21.90 -21.82
N SER A 32 -12.60 -22.59 -21.41
CA SER A 32 -11.44 -21.99 -20.73
C SER A 32 -10.47 -21.24 -21.65
N LYS A 33 -10.93 -20.65 -22.76
CA LYS A 33 -10.06 -19.87 -23.65
C LYS A 33 -9.68 -18.56 -22.96
N LYS A 34 -8.38 -18.36 -22.71
CA LYS A 34 -7.87 -17.07 -22.23
C LYS A 34 -7.93 -16.05 -23.37
N PRO A 35 -8.40 -14.82 -23.13
CA PRO A 35 -8.30 -13.76 -24.13
C PRO A 35 -6.82 -13.43 -24.38
N THR A 36 -6.47 -13.28 -25.66
CA THR A 36 -5.11 -12.88 -26.09
C THR A 36 -4.98 -11.36 -26.17
N GLU A 37 -6.08 -10.68 -26.41
CA GLU A 37 -6.16 -9.22 -26.58
C GLU A 37 -7.25 -8.64 -25.67
N PRO A 38 -7.05 -7.42 -25.14
CA PRO A 38 -8.06 -6.75 -24.34
C PRO A 38 -9.21 -6.28 -25.23
N LEU A 39 -10.45 -6.64 -24.86
CA LEU A 39 -11.65 -6.19 -25.58
C LEU A 39 -11.85 -4.67 -25.53
N LEU A 40 -11.31 -4.02 -24.50
CA LEU A 40 -11.52 -2.60 -24.21
C LEU A 40 -10.18 -1.86 -24.14
N SER A 41 -9.39 -1.90 -25.23
CA SER A 41 -8.09 -1.20 -25.32
C SER A 41 -8.18 0.29 -25.01
N GLU A 42 -9.28 0.94 -25.41
CA GLU A 42 -9.57 2.36 -25.17
C GLU A 42 -9.73 2.73 -23.69
N SER A 43 -9.87 1.74 -22.79
CA SER A 43 -9.91 2.00 -21.36
C SER A 43 -8.61 2.61 -20.81
N GLU A 44 -7.52 2.54 -21.56
CA GLU A 44 -6.27 3.25 -21.28
C GLU A 44 -6.47 4.76 -21.12
N ASN A 45 -7.44 5.32 -21.87
CA ASN A 45 -7.77 6.75 -21.87
C ASN A 45 -8.77 7.15 -20.78
N PHE A 46 -9.24 6.21 -19.96
CA PHE A 46 -10.12 6.55 -18.86
C PHE A 46 -9.36 7.28 -17.76
N THR A 47 -10.11 8.08 -17.01
CA THR A 47 -9.58 8.84 -15.88
C THR A 47 -10.21 8.39 -14.57
N ILE A 48 -9.41 8.34 -13.51
CA ILE A 48 -9.86 8.14 -12.14
C ILE A 48 -9.68 9.45 -11.40
N TYR A 49 -10.77 9.94 -10.82
CA TYR A 49 -10.74 11.04 -9.86
C TYR A 49 -10.69 10.49 -8.43
N ILE A 50 -9.62 10.77 -7.70
CA ILE A 50 -9.43 10.31 -6.32
C ILE A 50 -9.63 11.49 -5.36
N LYS A 51 -10.73 11.45 -4.61
CA LYS A 51 -11.00 12.41 -3.54
C LYS A 51 -10.63 11.80 -2.19
N ASN A 52 -9.60 12.35 -1.56
CA ASN A 52 -9.09 11.91 -0.28
C ASN A 52 -9.19 13.03 0.78
N PHE A 53 -9.52 12.62 2.00
CA PHE A 53 -9.57 13.48 3.18
C PHE A 53 -8.80 12.80 4.30
N ILE A 54 -7.83 13.51 4.87
CA ILE A 54 -7.08 13.07 6.04
C ILE A 54 -7.49 13.87 7.27
N ARG A 55 -7.44 13.22 8.42
CA ARG A 55 -7.61 13.87 9.72
C ARG A 55 -6.59 13.28 10.69
N PHE A 56 -5.87 14.14 11.39
CA PHE A 56 -5.02 13.79 12.51
C PHE A 56 -5.74 14.23 13.80
N PRO A 57 -6.52 13.34 14.45
CA PRO A 57 -7.41 13.74 15.55
C PRO A 57 -6.66 14.35 16.74
N LYS A 58 -5.45 13.83 17.03
CA LYS A 58 -4.59 14.33 18.12
C LYS A 58 -4.24 15.82 17.98
N PHE A 59 -4.18 16.33 16.76
CA PHE A 59 -3.79 17.71 16.46
C PHE A 59 -4.96 18.55 15.92
N GLU A 60 -6.17 17.96 15.87
CA GLU A 60 -7.37 18.57 15.28
C GLU A 60 -7.17 19.10 13.85
N PHE A 61 -6.22 18.51 13.12
CA PHE A 61 -5.89 18.91 11.75
C PHE A 61 -6.63 18.03 10.74
N SER A 62 -7.23 18.64 9.73
CA SER A 62 -7.82 17.94 8.59
C SER A 62 -7.44 18.64 7.29
N LYS A 63 -7.21 17.86 6.23
CA LYS A 63 -6.89 18.38 4.91
C LYS A 63 -7.38 17.43 3.81
N SER A 64 -7.70 17.98 2.64
CA SER A 64 -8.01 17.22 1.44
C SER A 64 -6.85 17.25 0.46
N ASN A 65 -6.74 16.22 -0.39
CA ASN A 65 -5.78 16.22 -1.50
C ASN A 65 -6.15 17.20 -2.61
N VAL A 66 -7.42 17.62 -2.67
CA VAL A 66 -7.87 18.61 -3.64
C VAL A 66 -7.41 19.98 -3.18
N LEU A 67 -6.64 20.67 -4.04
CA LEU A 67 -6.21 22.05 -3.81
C LEU A 67 -7.43 22.95 -3.58
N GLU A 68 -7.38 23.73 -2.50
CA GLU A 68 -8.35 24.79 -2.24
C GLU A 68 -8.04 25.97 -3.17
N THR A 69 -8.63 25.95 -4.37
CA THR A 69 -8.51 27.01 -5.38
C THR A 69 -9.88 27.64 -5.65
N SER A 70 -9.88 28.93 -5.97
CA SER A 70 -11.07 29.64 -6.46
C SER A 70 -11.37 29.36 -7.94
N ASP A 71 -10.50 28.61 -8.62
CA ASP A 71 -10.65 28.26 -10.03
C ASP A 71 -11.55 27.02 -10.23
N GLU A 72 -12.78 27.26 -10.67
CA GLU A 72 -13.73 26.19 -11.01
C GLU A 72 -13.31 25.34 -12.23
N SER A 73 -12.35 25.81 -13.03
CA SER A 73 -11.86 25.12 -14.22
C SER A 73 -10.74 24.12 -13.91
N TYR A 74 -10.05 24.26 -12.77
CA TYR A 74 -8.92 23.42 -12.38
C TYR A 74 -9.23 21.91 -12.47
N LEU A 75 -10.35 21.47 -11.87
CA LEU A 75 -10.76 20.06 -11.90
C LEU A 75 -11.27 19.57 -13.27
N LYS A 76 -11.53 20.48 -14.21
CA LYS A 76 -12.00 20.11 -15.56
C LYS A 76 -10.86 19.88 -16.53
N THR A 77 -9.71 20.51 -16.30
CA THR A 77 -8.57 20.50 -17.23
C THR A 77 -7.33 19.82 -16.68
N CYS A 78 -7.19 19.69 -15.35
CA CYS A 78 -5.98 19.11 -14.79
C CYS A 78 -5.89 17.61 -15.08
N SER A 79 -4.67 17.16 -15.36
CA SER A 79 -4.28 15.75 -15.35
C SER A 79 -3.04 15.64 -14.48
N TYR A 80 -2.95 14.59 -13.68
CA TYR A 80 -1.80 14.35 -12.83
C TYR A 80 -0.53 14.16 -13.68
N ASP A 81 0.49 14.93 -13.35
CA ASP A 81 1.86 14.74 -13.81
C ASP A 81 2.81 14.94 -12.63
N LYS A 82 3.90 14.18 -12.57
CA LYS A 82 4.81 14.21 -11.43
C LYS A 82 5.54 15.54 -11.28
N GLU A 83 5.84 16.22 -12.38
CA GLU A 83 6.64 17.45 -12.41
C GLU A 83 5.73 18.67 -12.64
N ASP A 84 4.80 18.61 -13.60
CA ASP A 84 3.98 19.76 -14.00
C ASP A 84 2.77 19.97 -13.08
N HIS A 85 2.07 18.90 -12.71
CA HIS A 85 0.80 18.96 -11.97
C HIS A 85 0.71 17.90 -10.84
N PRO A 86 1.63 17.91 -9.85
CA PRO A 86 1.76 16.83 -8.85
C PRO A 86 0.58 16.73 -7.87
N TYR A 87 -0.28 17.74 -7.83
CA TYR A 87 -1.42 17.83 -6.92
C TYR A 87 -2.77 17.70 -7.63
N CYS A 88 -2.78 17.36 -8.93
CA CYS A 88 -4.04 17.07 -9.61
C CYS A 88 -4.57 15.69 -9.17
N PRO A 89 -5.83 15.59 -8.71
CA PRO A 89 -6.42 14.34 -8.23
C PRO A 89 -6.98 13.44 -9.35
N ILE A 90 -6.75 13.79 -10.62
CA ILE A 90 -7.27 13.09 -11.80
C ILE A 90 -6.13 12.36 -12.49
N PHE A 91 -6.24 11.04 -12.57
CA PHE A 91 -5.20 10.16 -13.10
C PHE A 91 -5.71 9.45 -14.34
N ARG A 92 -4.98 9.50 -15.45
CA ARG A 92 -5.25 8.66 -16.62
C ARG A 92 -4.73 7.24 -16.37
N LEU A 93 -5.52 6.23 -16.75
CA LEU A 93 -5.19 4.84 -16.47
C LEU A 93 -3.90 4.37 -17.14
N GLY A 94 -3.66 4.77 -18.39
CA GLY A 94 -2.42 4.47 -19.11
C GLY A 94 -1.19 5.02 -18.40
N ASP A 95 -1.22 6.31 -18.03
CA ASP A 95 -0.09 6.97 -17.36
C ASP A 95 0.18 6.37 -15.97
N LEU A 96 -0.87 5.96 -15.27
CA LEU A 96 -0.78 5.29 -13.97
C LEU A 96 -0.06 3.94 -14.08
N VAL A 97 -0.44 3.11 -15.06
CA VAL A 97 0.21 1.80 -15.28
C VAL A 97 1.63 1.98 -15.83
N SER A 98 1.84 2.92 -16.76
CA SER A 98 3.16 3.26 -17.30
C SER A 98 4.13 3.72 -16.20
N SER A 99 3.64 4.46 -15.21
CA SER A 99 4.43 4.88 -14.03
C SER A 99 4.97 3.71 -13.20
N THR A 100 4.38 2.52 -13.31
CA THR A 100 4.88 1.29 -12.68
C THR A 100 5.90 0.52 -13.52
N GLY A 101 6.21 1.00 -14.74
CA GLY A 101 7.11 0.33 -15.68
C GLY A 101 6.47 -0.85 -16.42
N HIS A 102 5.14 -0.89 -16.51
CA HIS A 102 4.39 -1.95 -17.17
C HIS A 102 3.55 -1.42 -18.33
N ASP A 103 3.27 -2.30 -19.30
CA ASP A 103 2.40 -2.00 -20.43
C ASP A 103 0.93 -2.17 -20.06
N TYR A 104 0.09 -1.20 -20.45
CA TYR A 104 -1.34 -1.21 -20.15
C TYR A 104 -2.06 -2.34 -20.86
N GLN A 105 -1.74 -2.59 -22.13
CA GLN A 105 -2.47 -3.55 -22.96
C GLN A 105 -2.22 -5.00 -22.50
N ASP A 106 -0.98 -5.35 -22.14
CA ASP A 106 -0.67 -6.65 -21.55
C ASP A 106 -1.40 -6.87 -20.21
N MET A 107 -1.45 -5.83 -19.38
CA MET A 107 -2.13 -5.87 -18.09
C MET A 107 -3.64 -5.94 -18.24
N ALA A 108 -4.23 -5.27 -19.23
CA ALA A 108 -5.65 -5.34 -19.52
C ALA A 108 -6.09 -6.74 -20.03
N ALA A 109 -5.23 -7.43 -20.78
CA ALA A 109 -5.50 -8.77 -21.29
C ALA A 109 -5.46 -9.85 -20.18
N LYS A 110 -4.42 -9.81 -19.33
CA LYS A 110 -4.21 -10.81 -18.26
C LYS A 110 -4.90 -10.46 -16.95
N GLY A 111 -5.26 -9.18 -16.78
CA GLY A 111 -5.61 -8.56 -15.51
C GLY A 111 -4.38 -8.30 -14.63
N GLY A 112 -4.55 -7.49 -13.60
CA GLY A 112 -3.50 -7.18 -12.63
C GLY A 112 -4.00 -6.34 -11.47
N THR A 113 -3.13 -6.08 -10.50
CA THR A 113 -3.45 -5.22 -9.35
C THR A 113 -2.42 -4.11 -9.22
N ILE A 114 -2.87 -2.86 -9.24
CA ILE A 114 -2.03 -1.68 -9.04
C ILE A 114 -2.37 -1.03 -7.70
N GLY A 115 -1.34 -0.77 -6.90
CA GLY A 115 -1.42 0.01 -5.69
C GLY A 115 -1.20 1.50 -5.98
N VAL A 116 -2.15 2.34 -5.61
CA VAL A 116 -2.04 3.80 -5.61
C VAL A 116 -1.75 4.23 -4.18
N LEU A 117 -0.50 4.56 -3.88
CA LEU A 117 -0.06 4.95 -2.55
C LEU A 117 -0.06 6.48 -2.43
N ILE A 118 -0.86 6.99 -1.50
CA ILE A 118 -0.98 8.41 -1.16
C ILE A 118 -0.34 8.62 0.21
N GLN A 119 0.81 9.27 0.23
CA GLN A 119 1.59 9.50 1.44
C GLN A 119 1.48 10.95 1.91
N TRP A 120 1.16 11.14 3.18
CA TRP A 120 1.06 12.43 3.86
C TRP A 120 2.10 12.50 4.97
N ILE A 121 3.27 13.05 4.69
CA ILE A 121 4.27 13.37 5.72
C ILE A 121 4.17 14.86 6.02
N CYS A 122 3.58 15.19 7.16
CA CYS A 122 3.25 16.57 7.51
C CYS A 122 3.94 17.02 8.79
N ASP A 123 4.62 18.15 8.68
CA ASP A 123 5.16 18.92 9.79
C ASP A 123 4.15 20.02 10.12
N LEU A 124 3.35 19.81 11.16
CA LEU A 124 2.26 20.71 11.59
C LEU A 124 2.77 21.92 12.38
N ASP A 125 4.08 22.07 12.55
CA ASP A 125 4.68 23.31 13.04
C ASP A 125 4.82 24.35 11.92
N LYS A 126 4.74 23.89 10.66
CA LYS A 126 4.72 24.75 9.46
C LYS A 126 3.29 25.05 9.03
N ASP A 127 3.18 25.96 8.07
CA ASP A 127 1.91 26.30 7.44
C ASP A 127 1.23 25.08 6.80
N SER A 128 -0.09 25.01 6.90
CA SER A 128 -0.91 23.91 6.39
C SER A 128 -0.74 23.70 4.89
N SER A 129 -0.39 24.73 4.12
CA SER A 129 -0.10 24.66 2.68
C SER A 129 1.07 23.74 2.32
N LYS A 130 2.00 23.49 3.25
CA LYS A 130 3.18 22.63 3.01
C LYS A 130 2.92 21.15 3.22
N CYS A 131 1.80 20.80 3.86
CA CYS A 131 1.37 19.41 4.06
C CYS A 131 0.61 18.94 2.82
N ASN A 132 1.29 18.38 1.82
CA ASN A 132 0.68 17.96 0.56
C ASN A 132 0.86 16.45 0.33
N PRO A 133 -0.06 15.79 -0.41
CA PRO A 133 0.04 14.37 -0.69
C PRO A 133 1.21 14.10 -1.65
N GLN A 134 1.87 12.97 -1.46
CA GLN A 134 2.82 12.40 -2.41
C GLN A 134 2.23 11.12 -2.99
N TYR A 135 2.16 11.05 -4.31
CA TYR A 135 1.61 9.90 -5.03
C TYR A 135 2.72 8.97 -5.50
N SER A 136 2.52 7.68 -5.32
CA SER A 136 3.39 6.63 -5.83
C SER A 136 2.56 5.44 -6.30
N PHE A 137 3.05 4.74 -7.31
CA PHE A 137 2.34 3.67 -7.98
C PHE A 137 3.20 2.42 -7.99
N THR A 138 2.60 1.27 -7.71
CA THR A 138 3.32 0.00 -7.72
C THR A 138 2.40 -1.14 -8.13
N ARG A 139 2.97 -2.18 -8.76
CA ARG A 139 2.22 -3.40 -9.09
C ARG A 139 2.25 -4.36 -7.90
N LEU A 140 1.07 -4.75 -7.42
CA LEU A 140 0.92 -5.56 -6.21
C LEU A 140 0.87 -7.07 -6.49
N ASP A 141 0.53 -7.49 -7.70
CA ASP A 141 0.37 -8.92 -8.08
C ASP A 141 1.67 -9.58 -8.57
N MET A 142 2.83 -8.93 -8.40
CA MET A 142 4.13 -9.51 -8.73
C MET A 142 4.63 -10.46 -7.63
N ASN A 143 4.35 -11.76 -7.77
CA ASN A 143 5.02 -12.78 -6.98
C ASN A 143 6.39 -13.11 -7.59
N LEU A 144 7.45 -13.13 -6.77
CA LEU A 144 8.83 -13.45 -7.18
C LEU A 144 9.01 -14.86 -7.81
N ASN A 145 8.03 -15.75 -7.66
CA ASN A 145 8.18 -17.17 -8.01
C ASN A 145 7.38 -17.64 -9.24
N ASN A 146 6.97 -16.76 -10.17
CA ASN A 146 6.43 -17.15 -11.50
C ASN A 146 5.38 -18.29 -11.52
N THR A 147 4.58 -18.46 -10.47
CA THR A 147 3.68 -19.60 -10.36
C THR A 147 2.29 -19.25 -10.85
N VAL A 148 2.03 -19.44 -12.15
CA VAL A 148 0.73 -19.83 -12.76
C VAL A 148 -0.49 -18.87 -12.57
N THR A 149 -0.44 -17.92 -11.65
CA THR A 149 -1.52 -17.02 -11.22
C THR A 149 -1.16 -15.55 -11.45
N SER A 150 -0.26 -15.25 -12.40
CA SER A 150 0.02 -13.86 -12.78
C SER A 150 -1.22 -13.28 -13.48
N GLY A 151 -1.87 -12.34 -12.82
CA GLY A 151 -3.04 -11.62 -13.31
C GLY A 151 -4.25 -11.69 -12.39
N TYR A 152 -5.26 -10.87 -12.69
CA TYR A 152 -6.47 -10.72 -11.87
C TYR A 152 -7.72 -11.03 -12.68
N ASN A 153 -8.51 -12.00 -12.22
CA ASN A 153 -9.80 -12.32 -12.82
C ASN A 153 -10.81 -12.74 -11.75
N PHE A 154 -12.09 -12.50 -12.02
CA PHE A 154 -13.18 -12.97 -11.19
C PHE A 154 -14.37 -13.40 -12.05
N ARG A 155 -15.24 -14.22 -11.45
CA ARG A 155 -16.46 -14.71 -12.10
C ARG A 155 -17.68 -14.22 -11.34
N TYR A 156 -18.69 -13.74 -12.06
CA TYR A 156 -20.00 -13.44 -11.50
C TYR A 156 -21.09 -13.87 -12.48
N ALA A 157 -22.30 -14.11 -11.99
CA ALA A 157 -23.42 -14.52 -12.83
C ALA A 157 -24.61 -13.59 -12.63
N ARG A 158 -25.34 -13.31 -13.70
CA ARG A 158 -26.67 -12.69 -13.66
C ARG A 158 -27.71 -13.78 -13.86
N TYR A 159 -28.67 -13.86 -12.94
CA TYR A 159 -29.71 -14.89 -12.94
C TYR A 159 -31.02 -14.30 -13.43
N TYR A 160 -31.74 -15.10 -14.21
CA TYR A 160 -32.99 -14.73 -14.85
C TYR A 160 -33.98 -15.89 -14.74
N LYS A 161 -35.27 -15.58 -14.94
CA LYS A 161 -36.35 -16.57 -15.01
C LYS A 161 -37.14 -16.34 -16.28
N ASP A 162 -37.47 -17.43 -16.96
CA ASP A 162 -38.33 -17.40 -18.14
C ASP A 162 -39.83 -17.38 -17.75
N GLU A 163 -40.72 -17.13 -18.70
CA GLU A 163 -42.18 -17.10 -18.49
C GLU A 163 -42.73 -18.43 -17.96
N LYS A 164 -42.04 -19.54 -18.25
CA LYS A 164 -42.36 -20.89 -17.75
C LYS A 164 -41.82 -21.17 -16.34
N GLY A 165 -41.14 -20.21 -15.71
CA GLY A 165 -40.55 -20.33 -14.37
C GLY A 165 -39.18 -21.00 -14.32
N GLU A 166 -38.62 -21.41 -15.46
CA GLU A 166 -37.28 -22.00 -15.56
C GLU A 166 -36.18 -20.96 -15.31
N THR A 167 -35.19 -21.30 -14.48
CA THR A 167 -34.08 -20.41 -14.14
C THR A 167 -32.93 -20.57 -15.13
N TYR A 168 -32.46 -19.46 -15.71
CA TYR A 168 -31.25 -19.44 -16.53
C TYR A 168 -30.27 -18.38 -16.02
N ARG A 169 -29.00 -18.47 -16.42
CA ARG A 169 -27.98 -17.50 -16.00
C ARG A 169 -27.05 -17.12 -17.15
N THR A 170 -26.56 -15.89 -17.10
CA THR A 170 -25.41 -15.45 -17.88
C THR A 170 -24.19 -15.40 -16.98
N LEU A 171 -23.20 -16.25 -17.22
CA LEU A 171 -21.94 -16.28 -16.50
C LEU A 171 -20.94 -15.32 -17.18
N TYR A 172 -20.37 -14.42 -16.40
CA TYR A 172 -19.32 -13.51 -16.82
C TYR A 172 -18.01 -13.90 -16.14
N LYS A 173 -16.94 -13.96 -16.93
CA LYS A 173 -15.57 -14.03 -16.44
C LYS A 173 -14.85 -12.78 -16.89
N VAL A 174 -14.45 -11.96 -15.93
CA VAL A 174 -13.90 -10.64 -16.20
C VAL A 174 -12.43 -10.63 -15.84
N TYR A 175 -11.64 -10.14 -16.78
CA TYR A 175 -10.24 -9.79 -16.61
C TYR A 175 -10.14 -8.28 -16.56
N GLY A 176 -9.32 -7.75 -15.67
CA GLY A 176 -9.18 -6.31 -15.54
C GLY A 176 -8.15 -5.91 -14.51
N ILE A 177 -7.93 -4.61 -14.44
CA ILE A 177 -6.98 -3.99 -13.52
C ILE A 177 -7.72 -3.56 -12.27
N ARG A 178 -7.27 -4.03 -11.12
CA ARG A 178 -7.78 -3.60 -9.82
C ARG A 178 -6.87 -2.51 -9.25
N PHE A 179 -7.45 -1.38 -8.88
CA PHE A 179 -6.73 -0.29 -8.22
C PHE A 179 -7.01 -0.31 -6.71
N ASP A 180 -5.96 -0.52 -5.91
CA ASP A 180 -6.02 -0.48 -4.46
C ASP A 180 -5.43 0.86 -3.98
N ILE A 181 -6.30 1.75 -3.47
CA ILE A 181 -5.90 3.06 -2.96
C ILE A 181 -5.47 2.92 -1.50
N MET A 182 -4.19 3.12 -1.24
CA MET A 182 -3.56 3.01 0.08
C MET A 182 -3.16 4.39 0.57
N ILE A 183 -3.64 4.79 1.75
CA ILE A 183 -3.38 6.12 2.30
C ILE A 183 -2.55 5.97 3.57
N ASN A 184 -1.35 6.55 3.57
CA ASN A 184 -0.45 6.57 4.71
C ASN A 184 -0.26 8.00 5.19
N GLY A 185 -0.34 8.23 6.50
CA GLY A 185 -0.20 9.56 7.08
C GLY A 185 0.65 9.55 8.33
N GLN A 186 1.62 10.46 8.38
CA GLN A 186 2.44 10.75 9.55
C GLN A 186 2.45 12.27 9.76
N ALA A 187 2.06 12.69 10.96
CA ALA A 187 2.10 14.09 11.35
C ALA A 187 2.95 14.29 12.61
N GLY A 188 3.83 15.28 12.58
CA GLY A 188 4.56 15.79 13.73
C GLY A 188 4.06 17.18 14.10
N LYS A 189 3.96 17.48 15.40
CA LYS A 189 3.75 18.82 15.93
C LYS A 189 4.56 18.96 17.21
N PHE A 190 5.14 20.13 17.43
CA PHE A 190 5.92 20.44 18.62
C PHE A 190 5.09 20.19 19.88
N ASN A 191 5.71 19.49 20.84
CA ASN A 191 5.15 19.27 22.16
C ASN A 191 6.27 19.39 23.20
N ILE A 192 6.00 20.15 24.26
CA ILE A 192 6.97 20.41 25.32
C ILE A 192 7.35 19.15 26.12
N ILE A 193 6.42 18.21 26.30
CA ILE A 193 6.63 16.98 27.09
C ILE A 193 7.74 16.10 26.48
N PRO A 194 7.65 15.62 25.21
CA PRO A 194 8.73 14.84 24.61
C PRO A 194 10.02 15.64 24.45
N THR A 195 9.92 16.97 24.30
CA THR A 195 11.10 17.85 24.23
C THR A 195 11.89 17.85 25.54
N ILE A 196 11.23 18.01 26.70
CA ILE A 196 11.89 17.97 28.01
C ILE A 196 12.48 16.57 28.28
N ILE A 197 11.76 15.50 27.92
CA ILE A 197 12.26 14.13 28.07
C ILE A 197 13.54 13.95 27.23
N ALA A 198 13.55 14.40 25.97
CA ALA A 198 14.71 14.31 25.10
C ALA A 198 15.90 15.13 25.63
N ILE A 199 15.67 16.34 26.16
CA ILE A 199 16.70 17.16 26.80
C ILE A 199 17.26 16.44 28.04
N GLY A 200 16.39 15.91 28.90
CA GLY A 200 16.79 15.17 30.10
C GLY A 200 17.63 13.93 29.76
N SER A 201 17.20 13.14 28.76
CA SER A 201 17.97 12.01 28.24
C SER A 201 19.32 12.45 27.66
N GLY A 202 19.35 13.55 26.90
CA GLY A 202 20.58 14.11 26.34
C GLY A 202 21.57 14.54 27.42
N VAL A 203 21.11 15.18 28.49
CA VAL A 203 21.95 15.55 29.64
C VAL A 203 22.46 14.31 30.38
N ALA A 204 21.63 13.29 30.58
CA ALA A 204 22.06 12.04 31.21
C ALA A 204 23.18 11.34 30.42
N LEU A 205 23.15 11.40 29.09
CA LEU A 205 24.18 10.87 28.20
C LEU A 205 25.55 11.55 28.38
N ILE A 206 25.61 12.82 28.81
CA ILE A 206 26.87 13.52 29.09
C ILE A 206 27.66 12.81 30.22
N GLY A 207 26.95 12.18 31.17
CA GLY A 207 27.57 11.41 32.25
C GLY A 207 28.42 10.23 31.76
N VAL A 208 28.07 9.63 30.62
CA VAL A 208 28.87 8.57 29.99
C VAL A 208 30.22 9.11 29.51
N GLY A 209 30.25 10.33 28.98
CA GLY A 209 31.49 11.00 28.57
C GLY A 209 32.41 11.25 29.75
N ALA A 210 31.88 11.76 30.87
CA ALA A 210 32.66 11.95 32.09
C ALA A 210 33.24 10.63 32.61
N PHE A 211 32.43 9.55 32.63
CA PHE A 211 32.88 8.22 33.02
C PHE A 211 33.99 7.68 32.10
N ALA A 212 33.85 7.85 30.78
CA ALA A 212 34.86 7.42 29.81
C ALA A 212 36.18 8.20 29.98
N CYS A 213 36.09 9.52 30.15
CA CYS A 213 37.25 10.39 30.43
C CYS A 213 37.95 9.97 31.72
N ASP A 214 37.18 9.68 32.77
CA ASP A 214 37.70 9.17 34.04
C ASP A 214 38.41 7.83 33.87
N MET A 215 37.85 6.90 33.10
CA MET A 215 38.46 5.60 32.82
C MET A 215 39.80 5.76 32.09
N ILE A 216 39.87 6.64 31.09
CA ILE A 216 41.10 6.92 30.34
C ILE A 216 42.16 7.56 31.24
N LEU A 217 41.80 8.59 32.01
CA LEU A 217 42.70 9.30 32.91
C LEU A 217 43.28 8.40 34.01
N LEU A 218 42.46 7.50 34.57
CA LEU A 218 42.86 6.64 35.69
C LEU A 218 43.59 5.37 35.27
N TYR A 219 43.37 4.85 34.06
CA TYR A 219 43.90 3.53 33.67
C TYR A 219 44.78 3.53 32.43
N MET A 220 44.66 4.50 31.52
CA MET A 220 45.36 4.47 30.23
C MET A 220 46.49 5.50 30.10
N MET A 221 46.46 6.59 30.89
CA MET A 221 47.51 7.60 30.83
C MET A 221 48.75 7.21 31.65
N ASN A 222 49.94 7.59 31.15
CA ASN A 222 51.21 7.37 31.85
C ASN A 222 51.29 8.12 33.19
N THR A 223 50.50 9.17 33.38
CA THR A 223 50.39 9.94 34.65
C THR A 223 49.25 9.45 35.55
N SER A 224 48.71 8.25 35.30
CA SER A 224 47.54 7.70 36.01
C SER A 224 47.72 7.57 37.53
N SER A 225 48.94 7.31 38.01
CA SER A 225 49.24 7.24 39.46
C SER A 225 48.95 8.55 40.18
N TYR A 226 49.38 9.68 39.60
CA TYR A 226 49.14 11.02 40.13
C TYR A 226 47.65 11.36 40.21
N TYR A 227 46.87 10.99 39.18
CA TYR A 227 45.43 11.23 39.17
C TYR A 227 44.67 10.30 40.13
N ARG A 228 45.12 9.05 40.34
CA ARG A 228 44.53 8.13 41.33
C ARG A 228 44.70 8.63 42.76
N GLU A 229 45.89 9.12 43.11
CA GLU A 229 46.18 9.63 44.46
C GLU A 229 45.37 10.89 44.81
N ARG A 230 45.06 11.74 43.82
CA ARG A 230 44.22 12.92 44.05
C ARG A 230 42.72 12.64 44.06
N LYS A 231 42.29 11.55 43.41
CA LYS A 231 40.87 11.21 43.30
C LYS A 231 40.37 10.32 44.43
N PHE A 232 41.20 9.40 44.91
CA PHE A 232 40.81 8.43 45.95
C PHE A 232 41.50 8.74 47.27
N GLU A 233 40.72 8.96 48.32
CA GLU A 233 41.23 9.09 49.69
C GLU A 233 41.10 7.74 50.40
N ILE A 234 42.22 7.18 50.86
CA ILE A 234 42.27 5.83 51.46
C ILE A 234 42.23 5.99 52.98
N THR A 235 41.23 5.40 53.63
CA THR A 235 41.13 5.34 55.09
C THR A 235 41.18 3.89 55.56
N PHE A 236 41.83 3.67 56.71
CA PHE A 236 41.91 2.37 57.36
C PHE A 236 41.16 2.43 58.69
N ALA A 237 40.25 1.49 58.93
CA ALA A 237 39.59 1.33 60.21
C ALA A 237 40.28 0.21 61.00
N SER A 238 40.71 0.50 62.24
CA SER A 238 41.11 -0.52 63.20
C SER A 238 39.85 -1.14 63.82
N LEU A 239 39.63 -2.44 63.58
CA LEU A 239 38.63 -3.22 64.32
C LEU A 239 39.16 -3.42 65.74
N ASN A 240 38.49 -2.79 66.71
CA ASN A 240 38.64 -3.08 68.14
C ASN A 240 37.88 -4.36 68.51
#